data_AF-A0A5B1QQX9-F1
#
_entry.id   AF-A0A5B1QQX9-F1
#
_cell.length_a   1.000
_cell.length_b   1.000
_cell.length_c   1.000
_cell.angle_alpha   90.00
_cell.angle_beta   90.00
_cell.angle_gamma   90.00
#
_symmetry.space_group_name_H-M   'P 1'
#
loop_
_entity.id
_entity.type
_entity.pdbx_description
1 polymer ?
#
loop_
_entity_poly.entity_id
_entity_poly.type
_entity_poly.pdbx_seq_one_letter_code
_entity_poly.pdbx_strand_id
1 'polypeptide(L)'
;MYPGHGGRRREGDVAIRSPLLDEFRANKARKWELRDIFGYIVEFSGDQHGSRFIQQRLENATSEEKQMVFDEIVPNNALQLIQDVFGNYVIQKLFEHGTQVQKTLLANAMEGHILPLSLQMYGCRVVQKAVEYILPDQQAVFVKELEPHVLKCVKDANGNHVVQKLIERVAPERLAFVTAFKGSVFELSTHPYGCRVLQRCFEHLGEEQVRPLLDELHKYAINLMQDQFGNYVIQFVLEHGQPHDRALIISKLRGQMLHMSRHKFASNVCEKALVTADSESRRQLIDEIMTPKGDGVSPIVTMMKDQFANYVLQRALTVVEGDQKEELINKVRPQLVSMRRYSSAYSKHLISIERLLERISNLKAGESIQALDGANAPSDKL
;
A
#
# COMPACT_ATOMS: atom_id res chain seq x y z
N MET A 1 -5.20 1.20 28.12
CA MET A 1 -5.31 -0.04 28.92
C MET A 1 -6.31 -0.95 28.22
N TYR A 2 -5.83 -1.98 27.53
CA TYR A 2 -6.66 -2.96 26.83
C TYR A 2 -6.73 -4.22 27.70
N PRO A 3 -7.91 -4.84 27.92
CA PRO A 3 -7.98 -6.12 28.61
C PRO A 3 -7.54 -7.22 27.64
N GLY A 4 -6.44 -7.88 27.96
CA GLY A 4 -5.96 -9.06 27.24
C GLY A 4 -6.97 -10.20 27.32
N HIS A 5 -7.59 -10.54 26.20
CA HIS A 5 -8.31 -11.79 26.04
C HIS A 5 -7.32 -12.90 25.67
N GLY A 6 -6.66 -13.44 26.70
CA GLY A 6 -6.01 -14.74 26.61
C GLY A 6 -7.07 -15.82 26.53
N GLY A 7 -7.46 -16.20 25.31
CA GLY A 7 -8.24 -17.40 25.07
C GLY A 7 -7.43 -18.62 25.51
N ARG A 8 -7.80 -19.20 26.67
CA ARG A 8 -7.37 -20.54 27.06
C ARG A 8 -7.75 -21.50 25.95
N ARG A 9 -6.76 -22.08 25.27
CA ARG A 9 -6.94 -23.25 24.40
C ARG A 9 -7.63 -24.34 25.20
N ARG A 10 -8.74 -24.87 24.68
CA ARG A 10 -9.23 -26.18 25.11
C ARG A 10 -8.18 -27.20 24.65
N GLU A 11 -7.51 -27.84 25.60
CA GLU A 11 -6.83 -29.11 25.39
C GLU A 11 -7.92 -30.14 25.05
N GLY A 12 -8.02 -30.53 23.77
CA GLY A 12 -9.09 -31.41 23.30
C GLY A 12 -9.20 -31.46 21.79
N ASP A 13 -8.12 -31.95 21.15
CA ASP A 13 -8.09 -32.80 19.95
C ASP A 13 -6.66 -32.76 19.40
N VAL A 14 -5.78 -33.61 19.94
CA VAL A 14 -4.58 -33.98 19.19
C VAL A 14 -5.07 -34.97 18.15
N ALA A 15 -5.38 -34.50 16.95
CA ALA A 15 -5.65 -35.39 15.82
C ALA A 15 -4.49 -36.39 15.75
N ILE A 16 -4.80 -37.67 15.95
CA ILE A 16 -3.80 -38.74 15.95
C ILE A 16 -3.24 -38.78 14.53
N ARG A 17 -1.96 -38.42 14.39
CA ARG A 17 -1.26 -38.50 13.10
C ARG A 17 -1.20 -39.94 12.64
N SER A 18 -1.26 -40.15 11.32
CA SER A 18 -1.04 -41.45 10.75
C SER A 18 0.40 -41.92 11.03
N PRO A 19 0.61 -43.25 11.15
CA PRO A 19 1.96 -43.80 11.26
C PRO A 19 2.88 -43.35 10.13
N LEU A 20 2.32 -43.12 8.93
CA LEU A 20 3.07 -42.64 7.77
C LEU A 20 3.56 -41.20 7.97
N LEU A 21 2.72 -40.30 8.48
CA LEU A 21 3.12 -38.93 8.76
C LEU A 21 4.17 -38.87 9.90
N ASP A 22 4.04 -39.72 10.91
CA ASP A 22 5.05 -39.82 11.97
C ASP A 22 6.39 -40.37 11.44
N GLU A 23 6.36 -41.39 10.58
CA GLU A 23 7.57 -41.88 9.90
C GLU A 23 8.22 -40.79 9.05
N PHE A 24 7.42 -40.04 8.27
CA PHE A 24 7.90 -38.93 7.44
C PHE A 24 8.61 -37.87 8.27
N ARG A 25 8.06 -37.52 9.44
CA ARG A 25 8.65 -36.51 10.34
C ARG A 25 9.94 -37.01 11.01
N ALA A 26 10.00 -38.29 11.37
CA ALA A 26 11.13 -38.88 12.07
C ALA A 26 12.30 -39.22 11.12
N ASN A 27 12.00 -39.76 9.93
CA ASN A 27 12.99 -40.31 9.03
C ASN A 27 13.42 -39.30 7.96
N LYS A 28 14.36 -38.42 8.34
CA LYS A 28 14.96 -37.42 7.44
C LYS A 28 15.95 -37.98 6.42
N ALA A 29 16.36 -39.23 6.55
CA ALA A 29 17.33 -39.87 5.64
C ALA A 29 16.67 -40.48 4.40
N ARG A 30 15.38 -40.85 4.49
CA ARG A 30 14.61 -41.36 3.36
C ARG A 30 14.35 -40.24 2.34
N LYS A 31 14.55 -40.54 1.06
CA LYS A 31 14.18 -39.65 -0.05
C LYS A 31 12.70 -39.88 -0.40
N TRP A 32 11.84 -39.05 0.18
CA TRP A 32 10.39 -39.10 -0.02
C TRP A 32 9.95 -38.50 -1.36
N GLU A 33 8.96 -39.08 -2.01
CA GLU A 33 8.30 -38.63 -3.23
C GLU A 33 6.77 -38.52 -3.04
N LEU A 34 6.05 -37.85 -3.95
CA LEU A 34 4.60 -37.65 -3.79
C LEU A 34 3.83 -38.98 -3.73
N ARG A 35 4.24 -39.94 -4.55
CA ARG A 35 3.65 -41.29 -4.57
C ARG A 35 3.75 -42.04 -3.25
N ASP A 36 4.71 -41.70 -2.39
CA ASP A 36 4.86 -42.33 -1.08
C ASP A 36 3.75 -41.92 -0.10
N ILE A 37 3.03 -40.82 -0.39
CA ILE A 37 2.05 -40.21 0.51
C ILE A 37 0.64 -40.11 -0.10
N PHE A 38 0.41 -40.74 -1.25
CA PHE A 38 -0.94 -40.86 -1.81
C PHE A 38 -1.86 -41.60 -0.84
N GLY A 39 -3.11 -41.13 -0.75
CA GLY A 39 -4.10 -41.50 0.27
C GLY A 39 -4.00 -40.68 1.56
N TYR A 40 -2.93 -39.89 1.73
CA TYR A 40 -2.69 -39.06 2.93
C TYR A 40 -2.42 -37.59 2.57
N ILE A 41 -2.71 -37.16 1.33
CA ILE A 41 -2.39 -35.81 0.86
C ILE A 41 -3.05 -34.73 1.71
N VAL A 42 -4.32 -34.95 2.10
CA VAL A 42 -5.08 -33.99 2.92
C VAL A 42 -4.47 -33.87 4.32
N GLU A 43 -4.09 -34.99 4.94
CA GLU A 43 -3.43 -35.00 6.25
C GLU A 43 -2.07 -34.28 6.18
N PHE A 44 -1.24 -34.64 5.20
CA PHE A 44 0.07 -34.01 5.01
C PHE A 44 -0.06 -32.52 4.71
N SER A 45 -1.09 -32.10 3.97
CA SER A 45 -1.35 -30.68 3.69
C SER A 45 -1.69 -29.89 4.96
N GLY A 46 -2.35 -30.52 5.95
CA GLY A 46 -2.61 -29.95 7.26
C GLY A 46 -1.42 -30.00 8.24
N ASP A 47 -0.30 -30.61 7.85
CA ASP A 47 0.93 -30.67 8.64
C ASP A 47 1.97 -29.65 8.16
N GLN A 48 2.72 -29.04 9.08
CA GLN A 48 3.74 -28.05 8.74
C GLN A 48 4.85 -28.59 7.83
N HIS A 49 5.34 -29.80 8.09
CA HIS A 49 6.41 -30.41 7.29
C HIS A 49 5.83 -31.07 6.05
N GLY A 50 4.69 -31.76 6.17
CA GLY A 50 3.99 -32.37 5.05
C GLY A 50 3.60 -31.36 3.97
N SER A 51 3.01 -30.23 4.37
CA SER A 51 2.60 -29.16 3.44
C SER A 51 3.80 -28.59 2.69
N ARG A 52 4.91 -28.31 3.39
CA ARG A 52 6.14 -27.82 2.75
C ARG A 52 6.70 -28.82 1.75
N PHE A 53 6.66 -30.10 2.08
CA PHE A 53 7.09 -31.16 1.18
C PHE A 53 6.22 -31.21 -0.09
N ILE A 54 4.90 -31.19 0.05
CA ILE A 54 3.97 -31.19 -1.09
C ILE A 54 4.23 -29.97 -1.99
N GLN A 55 4.37 -28.77 -1.40
CA GLN A 55 4.65 -27.54 -2.14
C GLN A 55 5.92 -27.66 -3.01
N GLN A 56 7.03 -28.13 -2.42
CA GLN A 56 8.30 -28.30 -3.13
C GLN A 56 8.21 -29.33 -4.26
N ARG A 57 7.45 -30.40 -4.04
CA ARG A 57 7.27 -31.46 -5.05
C ARG A 57 6.36 -31.03 -6.19
N LEU A 58 5.29 -30.29 -5.92
CA LEU A 58 4.35 -29.83 -6.95
C LEU A 58 4.99 -28.96 -8.05
N GLU A 59 6.08 -28.25 -7.75
CA GLU A 59 6.78 -27.42 -8.73
C GLU A 59 7.36 -28.23 -9.90
N ASN A 60 7.81 -29.46 -9.64
CA ASN A 60 8.48 -30.33 -10.62
C ASN A 60 7.73 -31.66 -10.86
N ALA A 61 6.54 -31.82 -10.26
CA ALA A 61 5.73 -33.02 -10.40
C ALA A 61 5.19 -33.18 -11.82
N THR A 62 5.06 -34.44 -12.25
CA THR A 62 4.39 -34.83 -13.48
C THR A 62 2.90 -34.46 -13.46
N SER A 63 2.25 -34.41 -14.62
CA SER A 63 0.82 -34.13 -14.72
C SER A 63 -0.02 -35.16 -13.97
N GLU A 64 0.41 -36.43 -14.01
CA GLU A 64 -0.23 -37.55 -13.32
C GLU A 64 -0.12 -37.41 -11.80
N GLU A 65 1.06 -37.07 -11.27
CA GLU A 65 1.23 -36.84 -9.82
C GLU A 65 0.41 -35.64 -9.33
N LYS A 66 0.36 -34.55 -10.11
CA LYS A 66 -0.48 -33.39 -9.79
C LYS A 66 -1.96 -33.76 -9.79
N GLN A 67 -2.39 -34.62 -10.73
CA GLN A 67 -3.76 -35.11 -10.79
C GLN A 67 -4.11 -35.95 -9.56
N MET A 68 -3.24 -36.85 -9.12
CA MET A 68 -3.44 -37.64 -7.89
C MET A 68 -3.56 -36.76 -6.65
N VAL A 69 -2.68 -35.76 -6.49
CA VAL A 69 -2.76 -34.77 -5.40
C VAL A 69 -4.08 -33.98 -5.48
N PHE A 70 -4.49 -33.60 -6.69
CA PHE A 70 -5.72 -32.84 -6.91
C PHE A 70 -6.97 -33.64 -6.53
N ASP A 71 -7.06 -34.91 -6.93
CA ASP A 71 -8.23 -35.77 -6.72
C ASP A 71 -8.47 -36.09 -5.23
N GLU A 72 -7.42 -36.12 -4.41
CA GLU A 72 -7.56 -36.25 -2.96
C GLU A 72 -8.09 -34.97 -2.29
N ILE A 73 -7.81 -33.81 -2.88
CA ILE A 73 -8.16 -32.50 -2.30
C ILE A 73 -9.52 -32.01 -2.78
N VAL A 74 -9.78 -32.04 -4.09
CA VAL A 74 -10.90 -31.37 -4.74
C VAL A 74 -11.98 -32.39 -5.13
N PRO A 75 -13.27 -32.13 -4.88
CA PRO A 75 -13.82 -30.90 -4.29
C PRO A 75 -13.91 -30.93 -2.76
N ASN A 76 -13.94 -32.12 -2.16
CA ASN A 76 -14.48 -32.31 -0.80
C ASN A 76 -13.62 -31.69 0.32
N ASN A 77 -12.30 -31.65 0.15
CA ASN A 77 -11.36 -31.18 1.17
C ASN A 77 -10.82 -29.77 0.89
N ALA A 78 -11.20 -29.17 -0.26
CA ALA A 78 -10.67 -27.88 -0.70
C ALA A 78 -10.95 -26.76 0.31
N LEU A 79 -12.21 -26.56 0.70
CA LEU A 79 -12.60 -25.49 1.64
C LEU A 79 -11.93 -25.61 3.01
N GLN A 80 -11.69 -26.83 3.48
CA GLN A 80 -10.95 -27.09 4.71
C GLN A 80 -9.50 -26.62 4.56
N LEU A 81 -8.80 -27.07 3.52
CA LEU A 81 -7.39 -26.74 3.30
C LEU A 81 -7.17 -25.27 2.95
N ILE A 82 -8.10 -24.62 2.25
CA ILE A 82 -8.05 -23.17 1.97
C ILE A 82 -7.96 -22.35 3.26
N GLN A 83 -8.66 -22.78 4.30
CA GLN A 83 -8.74 -22.08 5.59
C GLN A 83 -7.71 -22.58 6.60
N ASP A 84 -6.92 -23.60 6.26
CA ASP A 84 -5.91 -24.18 7.14
C ASP A 84 -4.61 -23.38 7.11
N VAL A 85 -3.92 -23.31 8.26
CA VAL A 85 -2.67 -22.56 8.44
C VAL A 85 -1.52 -23.07 7.57
N PHE A 86 -1.53 -24.35 7.19
CA PHE A 86 -0.53 -24.98 6.32
C PHE A 86 -1.13 -25.40 4.97
N GLY A 87 -2.36 -25.89 4.95
CA GLY A 87 -3.03 -26.38 3.75
C GLY A 87 -3.22 -25.32 2.68
N ASN A 88 -3.40 -24.06 3.08
CA ASN A 88 -3.66 -22.96 2.13
C ASN A 88 -2.54 -22.81 1.10
N TYR A 89 -1.29 -23.10 1.48
CA TYR A 89 -0.14 -23.01 0.57
C TYR A 89 -0.16 -24.11 -0.51
N VAL A 90 -0.67 -25.31 -0.19
CA VAL A 90 -0.85 -26.38 -1.17
C VAL A 90 -1.90 -25.97 -2.20
N ILE A 91 -3.02 -25.40 -1.76
CA ILE A 91 -4.07 -24.90 -2.65
C ILE A 91 -3.53 -23.76 -3.56
N GLN A 92 -2.73 -22.85 -3.01
CA GLN A 92 -2.07 -21.81 -3.81
C GLN A 92 -1.16 -22.40 -4.90
N LYS A 93 -0.41 -23.47 -4.58
CA LYS A 93 0.43 -24.18 -5.56
C LYS A 93 -0.38 -24.90 -6.64
N LEU A 94 -1.57 -25.40 -6.33
CA LEU A 94 -2.49 -25.94 -7.33
C LEU A 94 -3.00 -24.84 -8.29
N PHE A 95 -3.28 -23.63 -7.82
CA PHE A 95 -3.58 -22.50 -8.71
C PHE A 95 -2.39 -22.08 -9.58
N GLU A 96 -1.17 -22.14 -9.05
CA GLU A 96 0.04 -21.76 -9.78
C GLU A 96 0.40 -22.79 -10.87
N HIS A 97 0.44 -24.08 -10.52
CA HIS A 97 1.02 -25.13 -11.37
C HIS A 97 0.02 -26.16 -11.90
N GLY A 98 -1.25 -26.09 -11.51
CA GLY A 98 -2.31 -26.95 -12.02
C GLY A 98 -2.71 -26.61 -13.46
N THR A 99 -3.41 -27.54 -14.11
CA THR A 99 -3.97 -27.30 -15.44
C THR A 99 -5.16 -26.32 -15.37
N GLN A 100 -5.54 -25.71 -16.49
CA GLN A 100 -6.69 -24.79 -16.49
C GLN A 100 -7.99 -25.48 -16.04
N VAL A 101 -8.15 -26.77 -16.33
CA VAL A 101 -9.29 -27.58 -15.88
C VAL A 101 -9.27 -27.73 -14.36
N GLN A 102 -8.13 -28.05 -13.76
CA GLN A 102 -7.98 -28.15 -12.30
C GLN A 102 -8.25 -26.81 -11.61
N LYS A 103 -7.71 -25.70 -12.14
CA LYS A 103 -7.97 -24.34 -11.62
C LYS A 103 -9.46 -23.99 -11.67
N THR A 104 -10.14 -24.38 -12.75
CA THR A 104 -11.59 -24.19 -12.91
C THR A 104 -12.37 -24.97 -11.86
N LEU A 105 -12.10 -26.27 -11.70
CA LEU A 105 -12.79 -27.10 -10.71
C LEU A 105 -12.53 -26.64 -9.27
N LEU A 106 -11.31 -26.20 -8.97
CA LEU A 106 -10.96 -25.64 -7.67
C LEU A 106 -11.66 -24.29 -7.42
N ALA A 107 -11.75 -23.42 -8.43
CA ALA A 107 -12.51 -22.18 -8.35
C ALA A 107 -14.01 -22.45 -8.11
N ASN A 108 -14.59 -23.43 -8.82
CA ASN A 108 -15.98 -23.85 -8.61
C ASN A 108 -16.22 -24.34 -7.18
N ALA A 109 -15.25 -25.04 -6.57
CA ALA A 109 -15.36 -25.46 -5.17
C ALA A 109 -15.32 -24.29 -4.17
N MET A 110 -14.85 -23.11 -4.58
CA MET A 110 -14.86 -21.88 -3.77
C MET A 110 -16.13 -21.04 -3.95
N GLU A 111 -16.91 -21.28 -5.01
CA GLU A 111 -18.13 -20.51 -5.28
C GLU A 111 -19.14 -20.62 -4.13
N GLY A 112 -19.81 -19.52 -3.81
CA GLY A 112 -20.70 -19.39 -2.65
C GLY A 112 -19.97 -19.17 -1.32
N HIS A 113 -18.62 -19.19 -1.33
CA HIS A 113 -17.79 -19.02 -0.15
C HIS A 113 -16.72 -17.93 -0.31
N ILE A 114 -16.68 -17.20 -1.42
CA ILE A 114 -15.70 -16.14 -1.69
C ILE A 114 -15.73 -15.05 -0.61
N LEU A 115 -16.90 -14.64 -0.14
CA LEU A 115 -17.00 -13.66 0.94
C LEU A 115 -16.37 -14.17 2.26
N PRO A 116 -16.81 -15.27 2.87
CA PRO A 116 -16.21 -15.76 4.11
C PRO A 116 -14.72 -16.08 3.95
N LEU A 117 -14.30 -16.62 2.80
CA LEU A 117 -12.88 -16.87 2.53
C LEU A 117 -12.06 -15.59 2.47
N SER A 118 -12.59 -14.52 1.86
CA SER A 118 -11.91 -13.23 1.75
C SER A 118 -11.69 -12.55 3.09
N LEU A 119 -12.59 -12.78 4.06
CA LEU A 119 -12.49 -12.24 5.43
C LEU A 119 -11.64 -13.12 6.36
N GLN A 120 -11.20 -14.30 5.90
CA GLN A 120 -10.42 -15.26 6.69
C GLN A 120 -8.91 -15.12 6.40
N MET A 121 -8.09 -15.25 7.44
CA MET A 121 -6.65 -14.95 7.43
C MET A 121 -5.82 -15.71 6.38
N TYR A 122 -6.18 -16.98 6.11
CA TYR A 122 -5.51 -17.86 5.16
C TYR A 122 -6.29 -17.94 3.84
N GLY A 123 -7.62 -17.99 3.92
CA GLY A 123 -8.53 -18.01 2.77
C GLY A 123 -8.33 -16.79 1.86
N CYS A 124 -8.09 -15.60 2.42
CA CYS A 124 -7.86 -14.40 1.63
C CYS A 124 -6.62 -14.52 0.74
N ARG A 125 -5.60 -15.30 1.17
CA ARG A 125 -4.39 -15.56 0.39
C ARG A 125 -4.69 -16.46 -0.80
N VAL A 126 -5.53 -17.47 -0.58
CA VAL A 126 -5.98 -18.35 -1.68
C VAL A 126 -6.88 -17.60 -2.64
N VAL A 127 -7.82 -16.78 -2.19
CA VAL A 127 -8.67 -15.98 -3.09
C VAL A 127 -7.82 -15.03 -3.93
N GLN A 128 -6.84 -14.34 -3.33
CA GLN A 128 -5.89 -13.52 -4.08
C GLN A 128 -5.13 -14.33 -5.13
N LYS A 129 -4.63 -15.52 -4.76
CA LYS A 129 -3.91 -16.40 -5.68
C LYS A 129 -4.82 -16.89 -6.80
N ALA A 130 -6.05 -17.28 -6.51
CA ALA A 130 -7.02 -17.72 -7.50
C ALA A 130 -7.25 -16.63 -8.56
N VAL A 131 -7.50 -15.38 -8.14
CA VAL A 131 -7.70 -14.24 -9.05
C VAL A 131 -6.55 -14.05 -10.05
N GLU A 132 -5.31 -14.41 -9.69
CA GLU A 132 -4.15 -14.31 -10.58
C GLU A 132 -4.11 -15.38 -11.69
N TYR A 133 -4.76 -16.54 -11.50
CA TYR A 133 -4.61 -17.71 -12.38
C TYR A 133 -5.91 -18.30 -12.94
N ILE A 134 -7.07 -17.85 -12.47
CA ILE A 134 -8.38 -18.24 -13.03
C ILE A 134 -8.73 -17.38 -14.25
N LEU A 135 -9.66 -17.86 -15.07
CA LEU A 135 -10.10 -17.17 -16.28
C LEU A 135 -11.03 -15.99 -15.93
N PRO A 136 -11.18 -15.01 -16.84
CA PRO A 136 -12.02 -13.84 -16.58
C PRO A 136 -13.43 -14.17 -16.09
N ASP A 137 -14.07 -15.21 -16.62
CA ASP A 137 -15.45 -15.55 -16.25
C ASP A 137 -15.56 -16.08 -14.82
N GLN A 138 -14.52 -16.76 -14.33
CA GLN A 138 -14.41 -17.17 -12.93
C GLN A 138 -14.11 -15.97 -12.04
N GLN A 139 -13.26 -15.03 -12.48
CA GLN A 139 -13.06 -13.77 -11.77
C GLN A 139 -14.38 -13.00 -11.62
N ALA A 140 -15.23 -13.00 -12.65
CA ALA A 140 -16.54 -12.34 -12.60
C ALA A 140 -17.48 -12.94 -11.56
N VAL A 141 -17.44 -14.27 -11.35
CA VAL A 141 -18.19 -14.92 -10.27
C VAL A 141 -17.72 -14.44 -8.90
N PHE A 142 -16.40 -14.35 -8.70
CA PHE A 142 -15.83 -13.87 -7.42
C PHE A 142 -16.20 -12.42 -7.15
N VAL A 143 -16.13 -11.57 -8.19
CA VAL A 143 -16.53 -10.15 -8.09
C VAL A 143 -18.01 -10.04 -7.72
N LYS A 144 -18.88 -10.78 -8.41
CA LYS A 144 -20.33 -10.74 -8.18
C LYS A 144 -20.71 -11.16 -6.76
N GLU A 145 -20.02 -12.13 -6.19
CA GLU A 145 -20.28 -12.58 -4.81
C GLU A 145 -19.88 -11.52 -3.77
N LEU A 146 -18.79 -10.78 -4.02
CA LEU A 146 -18.29 -9.75 -3.10
C LEU A 146 -18.99 -8.40 -3.25
N GLU A 147 -19.56 -8.10 -4.42
CA GLU A 147 -20.13 -6.80 -4.75
C GLU A 147 -21.12 -6.25 -3.70
N PRO A 148 -22.11 -7.02 -3.19
CA PRO A 148 -23.03 -6.54 -2.15
C PRO A 148 -22.36 -6.19 -0.81
N HIS A 149 -21.14 -6.67 -0.59
CA HIS A 149 -20.40 -6.57 0.66
C HIS A 149 -19.05 -5.86 0.50
N VAL A 150 -18.82 -5.20 -0.63
CA VAL A 150 -17.49 -4.66 -0.96
C VAL A 150 -16.96 -3.70 0.11
N LEU A 151 -17.79 -2.81 0.66
CA LEU A 151 -17.39 -1.87 1.72
C LEU A 151 -16.97 -2.58 3.01
N LYS A 152 -17.60 -3.72 3.33
CA LYS A 152 -17.20 -4.58 4.44
C LYS A 152 -15.83 -5.17 4.18
N CYS A 153 -15.58 -5.68 2.97
CA CYS A 153 -14.29 -6.23 2.58
C CYS A 153 -13.18 -5.17 2.62
N VAL A 154 -13.43 -3.96 2.12
CA VAL A 154 -12.47 -2.85 2.14
C VAL A 154 -12.03 -2.48 3.56
N LYS A 155 -12.94 -2.56 4.53
CA LYS A 155 -12.65 -2.22 5.94
C LYS A 155 -12.13 -3.40 6.75
N ASP A 156 -12.04 -4.59 6.16
CA ASP A 156 -11.54 -5.79 6.82
C ASP A 156 -10.01 -5.96 6.64
N ALA A 157 -9.34 -6.49 7.67
CA ALA A 157 -7.88 -6.67 7.67
C ALA A 157 -7.38 -7.69 6.62
N ASN A 158 -8.24 -8.63 6.19
CA ASN A 158 -7.94 -9.63 5.16
C ASN A 158 -8.60 -9.24 3.82
N GLY A 159 -9.88 -8.86 3.87
CA GLY A 159 -10.70 -8.55 2.70
C GLY A 159 -10.16 -7.41 1.85
N ASN A 160 -9.51 -6.41 2.46
CA ASN A 160 -8.95 -5.28 1.72
C ASN A 160 -7.90 -5.73 0.69
N HIS A 161 -7.15 -6.79 0.99
CA HIS A 161 -6.14 -7.33 0.06
C HIS A 161 -6.79 -8.04 -1.13
N VAL A 162 -7.92 -8.70 -0.92
CA VAL A 162 -8.69 -9.31 -2.00
C VAL A 162 -9.26 -8.23 -2.92
N VAL A 163 -9.84 -7.16 -2.37
CA VAL A 163 -10.39 -6.06 -3.19
C VAL A 163 -9.29 -5.37 -4.00
N GLN A 164 -8.12 -5.12 -3.40
CA GLN A 164 -6.94 -4.59 -4.14
C GLN A 164 -6.54 -5.54 -5.28
N LYS A 165 -6.47 -6.86 -5.01
CA LYS A 165 -6.11 -7.84 -6.03
C LYS A 165 -7.11 -7.90 -7.18
N LEU A 166 -8.40 -7.74 -6.90
CA LEU A 166 -9.43 -7.64 -7.94
C LEU A 166 -9.23 -6.41 -8.81
N ILE A 167 -8.96 -5.24 -8.20
CA ILE A 167 -8.69 -4.00 -8.94
C ILE A 167 -7.43 -4.14 -9.82
N GLU A 168 -6.40 -4.84 -9.35
CA GLU A 168 -5.15 -5.05 -10.10
C GLU A 168 -5.28 -6.03 -11.28
N ARG A 169 -6.19 -7.00 -11.22
CA ARG A 169 -6.18 -8.18 -12.10
C ARG A 169 -7.44 -8.41 -12.92
N VAL A 170 -8.56 -7.81 -12.53
CA VAL A 170 -9.83 -7.96 -13.23
C VAL A 170 -10.03 -6.78 -14.17
N ALA A 171 -10.54 -7.05 -15.37
CA ALA A 171 -10.86 -6.03 -16.35
C ALA A 171 -11.80 -4.95 -15.73
N PRO A 172 -11.50 -3.64 -15.89
CA PRO A 172 -12.23 -2.57 -15.20
C PRO A 172 -13.75 -2.58 -15.41
N GLU A 173 -14.23 -3.05 -16.56
CA GLU A 173 -15.66 -3.13 -16.92
C GLU A 173 -16.42 -4.12 -16.04
N ARG A 174 -15.73 -5.08 -15.41
CA ARG A 174 -16.33 -6.07 -14.49
C ARG A 174 -16.36 -5.58 -13.04
N LEU A 175 -15.75 -4.43 -12.73
CA LEU A 175 -15.60 -3.88 -11.37
C LEU A 175 -16.70 -2.86 -11.04
N ALA A 176 -17.97 -3.22 -11.29
CA ALA A 176 -19.11 -2.34 -11.03
C ALA A 176 -19.23 -1.89 -9.56
N PHE A 177 -18.72 -2.70 -8.63
CA PHE A 177 -18.72 -2.40 -7.19
C PHE A 177 -18.01 -1.09 -6.83
N VAL A 178 -17.12 -0.57 -7.69
CA VAL A 178 -16.38 0.69 -7.43
C VAL A 178 -17.35 1.86 -7.23
N THR A 179 -18.53 1.79 -7.87
CA THR A 179 -19.60 2.78 -7.69
C THR A 179 -20.10 2.86 -6.24
N ALA A 180 -19.99 1.79 -5.45
CA ALA A 180 -20.36 1.77 -4.05
C ALA A 180 -19.40 2.57 -3.14
N PHE A 181 -18.24 2.99 -3.65
CA PHE A 181 -17.30 3.85 -2.90
C PHE A 181 -17.71 5.33 -2.91
N LYS A 182 -18.57 5.73 -3.87
CA LYS A 182 -19.13 7.07 -3.94
C LYS A 182 -19.97 7.36 -2.70
N GLY A 183 -19.78 8.52 -2.11
CA GLY A 183 -20.39 8.94 -0.84
C GLY A 183 -19.60 8.48 0.40
N SER A 184 -18.55 7.68 0.23
CA SER A 184 -17.71 7.18 1.32
C SER A 184 -16.24 7.49 1.11
N VAL A 185 -15.86 8.35 0.16
CA VAL A 185 -14.45 8.59 -0.19
C VAL A 185 -13.67 9.17 0.98
N PHE A 186 -14.27 10.08 1.76
CA PHE A 186 -13.62 10.62 2.96
C PHE A 186 -13.36 9.53 4.02
N GLU A 187 -14.39 8.72 4.31
CA GLU A 187 -14.29 7.62 5.27
C GLU A 187 -13.23 6.60 4.83
N LEU A 188 -13.26 6.20 3.56
CA LEU A 188 -12.29 5.24 3.01
C LEU A 188 -10.87 5.82 3.00
N SER A 189 -10.69 7.09 2.63
CA SER A 189 -9.37 7.75 2.60
C SER A 189 -8.74 7.85 3.99
N THR A 190 -9.55 7.99 5.03
CA THR A 190 -9.10 8.08 6.43
C THR A 190 -9.07 6.72 7.14
N HIS A 191 -9.37 5.64 6.44
CA HIS A 191 -9.32 4.27 6.97
C HIS A 191 -7.94 3.63 6.70
N PRO A 192 -7.35 2.90 7.66
CA PRO A 192 -6.02 2.26 7.51
C PRO A 192 -5.90 1.32 6.29
N TYR A 193 -7.01 0.72 5.87
CA TYR A 193 -7.06 -0.18 4.71
C TYR A 193 -7.75 0.46 3.49
N GLY A 194 -8.73 1.34 3.74
CA GLY A 194 -9.53 1.94 2.67
C GLY A 194 -8.70 2.88 1.80
N CYS A 195 -7.73 3.56 2.40
CA CYS A 195 -6.83 4.46 1.69
C CYS A 195 -6.00 3.73 0.63
N ARG A 196 -5.64 2.46 0.87
CA ARG A 196 -4.89 1.62 -0.08
C ARG A 196 -5.77 1.15 -1.23
N VAL A 197 -7.01 0.76 -0.93
CA VAL A 197 -7.99 0.39 -1.95
C VAL A 197 -8.28 1.56 -2.89
N LEU A 198 -8.47 2.78 -2.36
CA LEU A 198 -8.69 3.97 -3.19
C LEU A 198 -7.48 4.29 -4.07
N GLN A 199 -6.25 4.19 -3.54
CA GLN A 199 -5.04 4.37 -4.36
C GLN A 199 -4.96 3.35 -5.50
N ARG A 200 -5.26 2.07 -5.25
CA ARG A 200 -5.35 1.06 -6.32
C ARG A 200 -6.42 1.39 -7.36
N CYS A 201 -7.56 1.96 -6.94
CA CYS A 201 -8.57 2.43 -7.90
C CYS A 201 -7.99 3.51 -8.83
N PHE A 202 -7.32 4.52 -8.26
CA PHE A 202 -6.73 5.63 -9.02
C PHE A 202 -5.56 5.21 -9.91
N GLU A 203 -4.89 4.10 -9.58
CA GLU A 203 -3.77 3.57 -10.35
C GLU A 203 -4.20 2.68 -11.54
N HIS A 204 -5.25 1.88 -11.37
CA HIS A 204 -5.58 0.81 -12.33
C HIS A 204 -6.88 1.03 -13.10
N LEU A 205 -7.77 1.91 -12.65
CA LEU A 205 -9.06 2.12 -13.29
C LEU A 205 -9.04 3.34 -14.22
N GLY A 206 -9.91 3.32 -15.22
CA GLY A 206 -10.05 4.41 -16.19
C GLY A 206 -10.69 5.66 -15.60
N GLU A 207 -10.47 6.80 -16.26
CA GLU A 207 -10.95 8.13 -15.84
C GLU A 207 -12.44 8.12 -15.49
N GLU A 208 -13.29 7.49 -16.30
CA GLU A 208 -14.75 7.46 -16.07
C GLU A 208 -15.16 6.83 -14.73
N GLN A 209 -14.42 5.81 -14.27
CA GLN A 209 -14.70 5.12 -13.00
C GLN A 209 -14.15 5.90 -11.80
N VAL A 210 -12.99 6.52 -11.94
CA VAL A 210 -12.31 7.22 -10.83
C VAL A 210 -12.76 8.66 -10.68
N ARG A 211 -13.20 9.32 -11.74
CA ARG A 211 -13.60 10.73 -11.74
C ARG A 211 -14.59 11.08 -10.63
N PRO A 212 -15.70 10.34 -10.42
CA PRO A 212 -16.62 10.63 -9.32
C PRO A 212 -15.98 10.53 -7.93
N LEU A 213 -14.99 9.64 -7.77
CA LEU A 213 -14.29 9.46 -6.50
C LEU A 213 -13.28 10.60 -6.26
N LEU A 214 -12.55 11.01 -7.29
CA LEU A 214 -11.63 12.15 -7.23
C LEU A 214 -12.38 13.47 -6.97
N ASP A 215 -13.54 13.67 -7.59
CA ASP A 215 -14.38 14.86 -7.36
C ASP A 215 -14.87 14.95 -5.91
N GLU A 216 -15.16 13.80 -5.28
CA GLU A 216 -15.48 13.73 -3.86
C GLU A 216 -14.24 13.95 -2.98
N LEU A 217 -13.10 13.33 -3.31
CA LEU A 217 -11.82 13.52 -2.63
C LEU A 217 -11.45 15.01 -2.53
N HIS A 218 -11.60 15.76 -3.64
CA HIS A 218 -11.27 17.19 -3.71
C HIS A 218 -12.10 18.04 -2.76
N LYS A 219 -13.33 17.63 -2.42
CA LYS A 219 -14.17 18.35 -1.44
C LYS A 219 -13.56 18.31 -0.03
N TYR A 220 -12.85 17.23 0.28
CA TYR A 220 -12.26 16.99 1.60
C TYR A 220 -10.74 17.14 1.65
N ALA A 221 -10.09 17.60 0.57
CA ALA A 221 -8.64 17.58 0.46
C ALA A 221 -7.92 18.23 1.66
N ILE A 222 -8.40 19.38 2.17
CA ILE A 222 -7.80 20.07 3.33
C ILE A 222 -7.81 19.19 4.59
N ASN A 223 -8.92 18.47 4.83
CA ASN A 223 -9.02 17.54 5.95
C ASN A 223 -8.12 16.33 5.73
N LEU A 224 -8.11 15.77 4.52
CA LEU A 224 -7.33 14.60 4.17
C LEU A 224 -5.83 14.85 4.24
N MET A 225 -5.34 16.04 3.87
CA MET A 225 -3.93 16.43 4.03
C MET A 225 -3.43 16.28 5.47
N GLN A 226 -4.32 16.49 6.44
CA GLN A 226 -4.00 16.46 7.86
C GLN A 226 -4.31 15.10 8.50
N ASP A 227 -4.96 14.18 7.81
CA ASP A 227 -5.26 12.86 8.34
C ASP A 227 -4.04 11.92 8.26
N GLN A 228 -3.90 11.01 9.23
CA GLN A 228 -2.77 10.07 9.32
C GLN A 228 -2.69 9.06 8.15
N PHE A 229 -3.82 8.78 7.48
CA PHE A 229 -3.90 7.93 6.30
C PHE A 229 -4.24 8.72 5.04
N GLY A 230 -5.17 9.68 5.15
CA GLY A 230 -5.64 10.51 4.05
C GLY A 230 -4.52 11.30 3.37
N ASN A 231 -3.48 11.69 4.11
CA ASN A 231 -2.34 12.42 3.55
C ASN A 231 -1.61 11.62 2.45
N TYR A 232 -1.62 10.29 2.53
CA TYR A 232 -1.04 9.42 1.50
C TYR A 232 -1.88 9.42 0.22
N VAL A 233 -3.21 9.46 0.34
CA VAL A 233 -4.11 9.55 -0.83
C VAL A 233 -3.92 10.88 -1.55
N ILE A 234 -3.76 11.98 -0.80
CA ILE A 234 -3.46 13.30 -1.40
C ILE A 234 -2.08 13.32 -2.06
N GLN A 235 -1.06 12.75 -1.43
CA GLN A 235 0.27 12.62 -2.04
C GLN A 235 0.24 11.78 -3.33
N PHE A 236 -0.53 10.68 -3.36
CA PHE A 236 -0.71 9.88 -4.55
C PHE A 236 -1.26 10.71 -5.72
N VAL A 237 -2.30 11.52 -5.49
CA VAL A 237 -2.86 12.39 -6.56
C VAL A 237 -1.86 13.47 -6.99
N LEU A 238 -1.04 14.00 -6.07
CA LEU A 238 0.03 14.92 -6.43
C LEU A 238 1.09 14.27 -7.34
N GLU A 239 1.43 13.00 -7.11
CA GLU A 239 2.46 12.28 -7.87
C GLU A 239 1.96 11.73 -9.21
N HIS A 240 0.83 11.04 -9.17
CA HIS A 240 0.34 10.18 -10.25
C HIS A 240 -0.95 10.70 -10.87
N GLY A 241 -1.64 11.64 -10.22
CA GLY A 241 -2.87 12.24 -10.72
C GLY A 241 -2.65 13.12 -11.95
N GLN A 242 -3.74 13.34 -12.68
CA GLN A 242 -3.77 14.21 -13.84
C GLN A 242 -3.39 15.66 -13.45
N PRO A 243 -2.85 16.46 -14.38
CA PRO A 243 -2.41 17.83 -14.09
C PRO A 243 -3.48 18.72 -13.44
N HIS A 244 -4.74 18.59 -13.85
CA HIS A 244 -5.84 19.38 -13.27
C HIS A 244 -6.17 18.97 -11.83
N ASP A 245 -6.13 17.67 -11.51
CA ASP A 245 -6.37 17.17 -10.15
C ASP A 245 -5.26 17.61 -9.19
N ARG A 246 -4.01 17.58 -9.67
CA ARG A 246 -2.85 18.11 -8.96
C ARG A 246 -2.98 19.61 -8.71
N ALA A 247 -3.34 20.37 -9.74
CA ALA A 247 -3.55 21.81 -9.63
C ALA A 247 -4.65 22.17 -8.62
N LEU A 248 -5.74 21.39 -8.56
CA LEU A 248 -6.79 21.56 -7.55
C LEU A 248 -6.28 21.36 -6.12
N ILE A 249 -5.48 20.32 -5.88
CA ILE A 249 -4.88 20.08 -4.56
C ILE A 249 -3.93 21.23 -4.18
N ILE A 250 -3.07 21.65 -5.11
CA ILE A 250 -2.15 22.78 -4.91
C ILE A 250 -2.91 24.07 -4.61
N SER A 251 -3.99 24.34 -5.36
CA SER A 251 -4.81 25.55 -5.15
C SER A 251 -5.40 25.61 -3.74
N LYS A 252 -5.75 24.45 -3.16
CA LYS A 252 -6.24 24.34 -1.78
C LYS A 252 -5.14 24.55 -0.75
N LEU A 253 -3.88 24.28 -1.09
CA LEU A 253 -2.74 24.49 -0.20
C LEU A 253 -2.30 25.95 -0.12
N ARG A 254 -2.54 26.73 -1.19
CA ARG A 254 -2.22 28.17 -1.24
C ARG A 254 -2.93 28.93 -0.12
N GLY A 255 -2.20 29.82 0.55
CA GLY A 255 -2.66 30.62 1.68
C GLY A 255 -2.54 29.92 3.05
N GLN A 256 -2.17 28.64 3.09
CA GLN A 256 -2.00 27.88 4.32
C GLN A 256 -0.71 27.06 4.41
N MET A 257 0.30 27.34 3.57
CA MET A 257 1.60 26.67 3.55
C MET A 257 2.25 26.64 4.92
N LEU A 258 2.33 27.78 5.62
CA LEU A 258 2.95 27.82 6.95
C LEU A 258 2.19 26.96 7.96
N HIS A 259 0.85 26.97 7.91
CA HIS A 259 0.03 26.19 8.83
C HIS A 259 0.20 24.68 8.58
N MET A 260 0.06 24.25 7.33
CA MET A 260 0.17 22.85 6.92
C MET A 260 1.58 22.29 7.12
N SER A 261 2.62 23.12 6.91
CA SER A 261 4.01 22.69 7.09
C SER A 261 4.34 22.31 8.54
N ARG A 262 3.63 22.89 9.52
CA ARG A 262 3.82 22.58 10.95
C ARG A 262 3.02 21.37 11.41
N HIS A 263 2.20 20.80 10.55
CA HIS A 263 1.39 19.64 10.86
C HIS A 263 2.15 18.35 10.53
N LYS A 264 2.15 17.38 11.46
CA LYS A 264 2.91 16.11 11.33
C LYS A 264 2.67 15.37 9.99
N PHE A 265 1.43 15.36 9.52
CA PHE A 265 1.04 14.65 8.30
C PHE A 265 1.03 15.57 7.07
N ALA A 266 0.54 16.80 7.21
CA ALA A 266 0.38 17.70 6.08
C ALA A 266 1.72 18.30 5.61
N SER A 267 2.75 18.30 6.46
CA SER A 267 4.11 18.67 6.05
C SER A 267 4.62 17.81 4.88
N ASN A 268 4.31 16.51 4.87
CA ASN A 268 4.67 15.62 3.77
C ASN A 268 3.92 16.00 2.48
N VAL A 269 2.65 16.40 2.59
CA VAL A 269 1.89 16.93 1.45
C VAL A 269 2.51 18.23 0.95
N CYS A 270 2.92 19.15 1.83
CA CYS A 270 3.59 20.39 1.43
C CYS A 270 4.88 20.09 0.66
N GLU A 271 5.71 19.19 1.16
CA GLU A 271 6.92 18.75 0.45
C GLU A 271 6.58 18.17 -0.92
N LYS A 272 5.55 17.33 -1.00
CA LYS A 272 5.15 16.71 -2.26
C LYS A 272 4.61 17.72 -3.26
N ALA A 273 3.81 18.68 -2.80
CA ALA A 273 3.28 19.76 -3.62
C ALA A 273 4.42 20.61 -4.20
N LEU A 274 5.43 20.96 -3.40
CA LEU A 274 6.62 21.68 -3.88
C LEU A 274 7.37 20.92 -4.98
N VAL A 275 7.47 19.59 -4.87
CA VAL A 275 8.15 18.75 -5.88
C VAL A 275 7.35 18.60 -7.16
N THR A 276 6.03 18.45 -7.07
CA THR A 276 5.17 18.02 -8.19
C THR A 276 4.46 19.16 -8.91
N ALA A 277 4.43 20.35 -8.31
CA ALA A 277 3.86 21.56 -8.89
C ALA A 277 4.57 21.96 -10.19
N ASP A 278 3.82 22.61 -11.09
CA ASP A 278 4.41 23.38 -12.19
C ASP A 278 5.21 24.58 -11.64
N SER A 279 6.03 25.21 -12.50
CA SER A 279 6.93 26.28 -12.08
C SER A 279 6.20 27.51 -11.50
N GLU A 280 5.03 27.87 -12.02
CA GLU A 280 4.27 29.03 -11.52
C GLU A 280 3.65 28.73 -10.16
N SER A 281 2.99 27.58 -10.04
CA SER A 281 2.42 27.10 -8.77
C SER A 281 3.48 26.95 -7.69
N ARG A 282 4.64 26.36 -8.01
CA ARG A 282 5.77 26.21 -7.08
C ARG A 282 6.26 27.57 -6.61
N ARG A 283 6.43 28.53 -7.54
CA ARG A 283 6.83 29.90 -7.20
C ARG A 283 5.87 30.50 -6.17
N GLN A 284 4.56 30.41 -6.41
CA GLN A 284 3.55 30.97 -5.50
C GLN A 284 3.57 30.33 -4.10
N LEU A 285 3.80 29.01 -4.00
CA LEU A 285 3.93 28.33 -2.70
C LEU A 285 5.20 28.79 -1.95
N ILE A 286 6.30 29.03 -2.66
CA ILE A 286 7.56 29.52 -2.06
C ILE A 286 7.44 31.00 -1.67
N ASP A 287 6.75 31.82 -2.46
CA ASP A 287 6.46 33.23 -2.11
C ASP A 287 5.70 33.32 -0.78
N GLU A 288 4.75 32.41 -0.53
CA GLU A 288 4.04 32.33 0.74
C GLU A 288 4.97 32.00 1.92
N ILE A 289 5.99 31.16 1.72
CA ILE A 289 7.03 30.86 2.73
C ILE A 289 7.89 32.11 3.01
N MET A 290 8.17 32.93 2.01
CA MET A 290 9.03 34.11 2.15
C MET A 290 8.30 35.33 2.74
N THR A 291 6.99 35.41 2.58
CA THR A 291 6.20 36.60 2.90
C THR A 291 5.74 36.61 4.37
N PRO A 292 6.16 37.58 5.20
CA PRO A 292 5.64 37.74 6.55
C PRO A 292 4.12 37.93 6.56
N LYS A 293 3.44 37.33 7.55
CA LYS A 293 2.02 37.61 7.78
C LYS A 293 1.86 39.02 8.37
N GLY A 294 0.62 39.53 8.38
CA GLY A 294 0.30 40.88 8.88
C GLY A 294 0.66 41.12 10.36
N ASP A 295 0.96 40.07 11.12
CA ASP A 295 1.46 40.10 12.49
C ASP A 295 2.99 40.29 12.60
N GLY A 296 3.69 40.39 11.47
CA GLY A 296 5.15 40.55 11.40
C GLY A 296 5.94 39.25 11.62
N VAL A 297 5.27 38.12 11.79
CA VAL A 297 5.95 36.83 12.00
C VAL A 297 6.51 36.32 10.68
N SER A 298 7.83 36.07 10.66
CA SER A 298 8.52 35.46 9.51
C SER A 298 8.23 33.96 9.44
N PRO A 299 7.59 33.45 8.36
CA PRO A 299 7.33 32.02 8.21
C PRO A 299 8.64 31.22 8.22
N ILE A 300 9.70 31.71 7.57
CA ILE A 300 11.03 31.08 7.56
C ILE A 300 11.54 30.83 8.99
N VAL A 301 11.48 31.83 9.87
CA VAL A 301 11.92 31.71 11.26
C VAL A 301 11.06 30.69 12.01
N THR A 302 9.75 30.70 11.81
CA THR A 302 8.84 29.72 12.40
C THR A 302 9.17 28.31 11.89
N MET A 303 9.37 28.14 10.59
CA MET A 303 9.63 26.84 9.98
C MET A 303 10.97 26.27 10.42
N MET A 304 12.02 27.09 10.52
CA MET A 304 13.33 26.68 11.03
C MET A 304 13.28 26.11 12.44
N LYS A 305 12.37 26.60 13.30
CA LYS A 305 12.25 26.17 14.70
C LYS A 305 11.29 24.99 14.90
N ASP A 306 10.44 24.71 13.92
CA ASP A 306 9.39 23.71 14.01
C ASP A 306 9.90 22.31 13.63
N GLN A 307 9.46 21.29 14.36
CA GLN A 307 9.92 19.90 14.19
C GLN A 307 9.54 19.27 12.83
N PHE A 308 8.52 19.79 12.14
CA PHE A 308 8.08 19.30 10.83
C PHE A 308 8.38 20.32 9.72
N ALA A 309 8.07 21.59 9.95
CA ALA A 309 8.14 22.59 8.89
C ALA A 309 9.57 22.89 8.41
N ASN A 310 10.58 22.56 9.21
CA ASN A 310 11.99 22.65 8.80
C ASN A 310 12.28 21.76 7.56
N TYR A 311 11.60 20.62 7.41
CA TYR A 311 11.75 19.75 6.24
C TYR A 311 11.12 20.36 5.00
N VAL A 312 9.97 21.03 5.14
CA VAL A 312 9.32 21.76 4.04
C VAL A 312 10.19 22.93 3.56
N LEU A 313 10.83 23.66 4.48
CA LEU A 313 11.77 24.74 4.12
C LEU A 313 13.00 24.20 3.38
N GLN A 314 13.56 23.07 3.84
CA GLN A 314 14.64 22.38 3.13
C GLN A 314 14.20 21.95 1.74
N ARG A 315 12.97 21.41 1.60
CA ARG A 315 12.42 21.05 0.30
C ARG A 315 12.30 22.25 -0.63
N ALA A 316 11.78 23.37 -0.13
CA ALA A 316 11.68 24.61 -0.90
C ALA A 316 13.06 25.05 -1.42
N LEU A 317 14.10 25.02 -0.58
CA LEU A 317 15.48 25.33 -0.97
C LEU A 317 16.03 24.37 -2.05
N THR A 318 15.59 23.11 -2.06
CA THR A 318 15.99 22.12 -3.05
C THR A 318 15.32 22.32 -4.41
N VAL A 319 14.06 22.76 -4.43
CA VAL A 319 13.25 22.85 -5.67
C VAL A 319 13.08 24.26 -6.21
N VAL A 320 13.53 25.29 -5.49
CA VAL A 320 13.45 26.68 -5.94
C VAL A 320 14.32 26.88 -7.20
N GLU A 321 13.78 27.63 -8.15
CA GLU A 321 14.37 27.84 -9.47
C GLU A 321 14.42 29.34 -9.81
N GLY A 322 15.19 29.68 -10.84
CA GLY A 322 15.24 31.04 -11.38
C GLY A 322 15.74 32.09 -10.39
N ASP A 323 15.21 33.30 -10.53
CA ASP A 323 15.45 34.47 -9.69
C ASP A 323 14.99 34.27 -8.24
N GLN A 324 13.91 33.51 -8.02
CA GLN A 324 13.36 33.24 -6.69
C GLN A 324 14.36 32.50 -5.77
N LYS A 325 15.30 31.75 -6.36
CA LYS A 325 16.34 31.04 -5.61
C LYS A 325 17.21 31.99 -4.79
N GLU A 326 17.67 33.08 -5.41
CA GLU A 326 18.51 34.07 -4.73
C GLU A 326 17.71 34.80 -3.64
N GLU A 327 16.44 35.13 -3.94
CA GLU A 327 15.54 35.76 -2.96
C GLU A 327 15.35 34.89 -1.71
N LEU A 328 15.04 33.60 -1.90
CA LEU A 328 14.85 32.67 -0.79
C LEU A 328 16.12 32.53 0.06
N ILE A 329 17.29 32.39 -0.58
CA ILE A 329 18.58 32.30 0.12
C ILE A 329 18.86 33.56 0.93
N ASN A 330 18.61 34.74 0.35
CA ASN A 330 18.83 36.03 1.01
C ASN A 330 17.89 36.24 2.20
N LYS A 331 16.71 35.60 2.22
CA LYS A 331 15.82 35.59 3.39
C LYS A 331 16.22 34.55 4.44
N VAL A 332 16.69 33.37 4.04
CA VAL A 332 17.04 32.26 4.95
C VAL A 332 18.39 32.50 5.65
N ARG A 333 19.43 32.93 4.92
CA ARG A 333 20.82 33.00 5.44
C ARG A 333 20.96 33.92 6.67
N PRO A 334 20.41 35.15 6.71
CA PRO A 334 20.51 36.01 7.89
C PRO A 334 19.83 35.42 9.13
N GLN A 335 18.69 34.75 8.94
CA GLN A 335 17.94 34.12 10.03
C GLN A 335 18.72 32.93 10.61
N LEU A 336 19.35 32.12 9.75
CA LEU A 336 20.21 31.02 10.17
C LEU A 336 21.39 31.50 11.02
N VAL A 337 22.08 32.57 10.58
CA VAL A 337 23.19 33.19 11.33
C VAL A 337 22.72 33.72 12.69
N SER A 338 21.55 34.37 12.74
CA SER A 338 20.96 34.84 13.99
C SER A 338 20.66 33.68 14.94
N MET A 339 20.00 32.61 14.45
CA MET A 339 19.68 31.44 15.27
C MET A 339 20.93 30.73 15.80
N ARG A 340 22.01 30.67 15.01
CA ARG A 340 23.29 30.10 15.45
C ARG A 340 23.90 30.85 16.63
N ARG A 341 23.71 32.17 16.71
CA ARG A 341 24.25 33.01 17.80
C ARG A 341 23.44 32.91 19.10
N TYR A 342 22.12 32.72 19.00
CA TYR A 342 21.21 32.84 20.15
C TYR A 342 20.52 31.55 20.58
N SER A 343 20.59 30.47 19.78
CA SER A 343 20.05 29.16 20.17
C SER A 343 21.08 28.35 20.95
N SER A 344 20.77 28.01 22.21
CA SER A 344 21.65 27.21 23.08
C SER A 344 21.80 25.75 22.63
N ALA A 345 20.97 25.29 21.69
CA ALA A 345 21.10 24.02 21.02
C ALA A 345 21.17 24.26 19.50
N TYR A 346 22.32 23.93 18.90
CA TYR A 346 22.46 23.86 17.44
C TYR A 346 21.75 22.59 16.96
N SER A 347 20.47 22.71 16.66
CA SER A 347 19.63 21.57 16.30
C SER A 347 20.07 20.96 14.97
N LYS A 348 19.97 19.63 14.86
CA LYS A 348 20.37 18.85 13.67
C LYS A 348 19.78 19.39 12.35
N HIS A 349 18.58 19.97 12.39
CA HIS A 349 17.93 20.55 11.21
C HIS A 349 18.58 21.87 10.75
N LEU A 350 19.09 22.72 11.65
CA LEU A 350 19.79 23.96 11.25
C LEU A 350 21.10 23.64 10.52
N ILE A 351 21.83 22.61 10.96
CA ILE A 351 23.00 22.06 10.25
C ILE A 351 22.61 21.60 8.84
N SER A 352 21.47 20.91 8.70
CA SER A 352 20.99 20.43 7.40
C SER A 352 20.71 21.59 6.44
N ILE A 353 20.05 22.65 6.94
CA ILE A 353 19.79 23.86 6.17
C ILE A 353 21.11 24.56 5.79
N GLU A 354 22.07 24.67 6.70
CA GLU A 354 23.39 25.26 6.43
C GLU A 354 24.11 24.51 5.31
N ARG A 355 24.19 23.18 5.41
CA ARG A 355 24.79 22.31 4.38
C ARG A 355 24.09 22.42 3.04
N LEU A 356 22.76 22.53 3.03
CA LEU A 356 22.01 22.76 1.79
C LEU A 356 22.39 24.11 1.18
N LEU A 357 22.46 25.19 1.95
CA LEU A 357 22.88 26.50 1.43
C LEU A 357 24.31 26.50 0.89
N GLU A 358 25.24 25.78 1.54
CA GLU A 358 26.61 25.59 1.06
C GLU A 358 26.62 24.84 -0.28
N ARG A 359 25.89 23.72 -0.37
CA ARG A 359 25.73 22.98 -1.63
C ARG A 359 25.17 23.86 -2.72
N ILE A 360 24.10 24.62 -2.44
CA ILE A 360 23.49 25.54 -3.39
C ILE A 360 24.49 26.59 -3.89
N SER A 361 25.31 27.14 -3.00
CA SER A 361 26.31 28.17 -3.34
C SER A 361 27.44 27.62 -4.21
N ASN A 362 27.67 26.31 -4.19
CA ASN A 362 28.71 25.62 -4.97
C ASN A 362 28.21 25.06 -6.31
N LEU A 363 26.90 25.14 -6.61
CA LEU A 363 26.34 24.71 -7.90
C LEU A 363 26.69 25.68 -9.02
N LYS A 364 26.99 25.15 -10.20
CA LYS A 364 27.18 25.99 -11.40
C LYS A 364 25.83 26.54 -11.89
N ALA A 365 25.88 27.62 -12.68
CA ALA A 365 24.70 28.18 -13.31
C ALA A 365 24.00 27.12 -14.17
N GLY A 366 22.73 26.82 -13.86
CA GLY A 366 21.92 25.81 -14.56
C GLY A 366 21.81 24.44 -13.85
N GLU A 367 22.54 24.19 -12.76
CA GLU A 367 22.43 22.93 -11.99
C GLU A 367 21.36 23.04 -10.88
N SER A 368 20.53 22.00 -10.74
CA SER A 368 19.56 21.85 -9.65
C SER A 368 19.96 20.72 -8.71
N ILE A 369 19.61 20.84 -7.42
CA ILE A 369 19.91 19.79 -6.42
C ILE A 369 19.15 18.50 -6.72
N GLN A 370 17.91 18.62 -7.22
CA GLN A 370 17.09 17.46 -7.60
C GLN A 370 17.74 16.57 -8.66
N ALA A 371 18.45 17.14 -9.64
CA ALA A 371 19.14 16.37 -10.67
C ALA A 371 20.31 15.53 -10.11
N LEU A 372 20.91 15.96 -8.99
CA LEU A 372 22.02 15.27 -8.33
C LEU A 372 21.54 14.17 -7.38
N ASP A 373 20.43 14.38 -6.67
CA ASP A 373 19.86 13.40 -5.74
C ASP A 373 19.04 12.31 -6.46
N GLY A 374 18.43 12.62 -7.62
CA GLY A 374 17.67 11.66 -8.43
C GLY A 374 18.51 10.55 -9.08
N ALA A 375 19.83 10.73 -9.17
CA ALA A 375 20.76 9.70 -9.66
C ALA A 375 21.09 8.62 -8.61
N ASN A 376 20.71 8.81 -7.34
CA ASN A 376 21.10 7.94 -6.22
C ASN A 376 19.92 7.45 -5.35
N ALA A 377 18.67 7.65 -5.76
CA ALA A 377 17.52 7.15 -5.00
C ALA A 377 17.27 5.66 -5.31
N PRO A 378 17.23 4.77 -4.30
CA PRO A 378 16.70 3.42 -4.48
C PRO A 378 15.23 3.52 -4.88
N SER A 379 14.83 2.69 -5.85
CA SER A 379 13.43 2.46 -6.17
C SER A 379 12.78 1.68 -5.03
N ASP A 380 12.37 2.39 -3.98
CA ASP A 380 11.57 1.81 -2.90
C ASP A 380 10.18 1.49 -3.46
N LYS A 381 10.03 0.23 -3.87
CA LYS A 381 8.74 -0.43 -4.10
C LYS A 381 7.99 -0.47 -2.76
N LEU A 382 6.84 0.20 -2.72
CA LEU A 382 5.79 -0.03 -1.72
C LEU A 382 4.74 -0.98 -2.29
#